data_AF-A0A927MPJ2-F1
#
_entry.id   AF-A0A927MPJ2-F1
#
_cell.length_a   1.000
_cell.length_b   1.000
_cell.length_c   1.000
_cell.angle_alpha   90.00
_cell.angle_beta   90.00
_cell.angle_gamma   90.00
#
_symmetry.space_group_name_H-M   'P 1'
#
loop_
_entity.id
_entity.type
_entity.pdbx_description
1 polymer ?
#
loop_
_entity_poly.entity_id
_entity_poly.type
_entity_poly.pdbx_seq_one_letter_code
_entity_poly.pdbx_strand_id
1 'polypeptide(L)'
;MDSTVVVAAMGFASTLLGVWLAAYWQRRSNREIRILDAKVRVYGDCATAMYDYERATYNRVKTRLESPADPGREELRQEAYRCNARVRSAIGQAAILSSSDSLQAELDSVRQAVGDLNKVESIRDLKFGHERVYDVLAGALARARSDLKV
;
A
#
# COMPACT_ATOMS: atom_id res chain seq x y z
N MET A 1 -37.71 53.02 -4.72
CA MET A 1 -36.56 52.11 -4.52
C MET A 1 -35.80 52.05 -5.83
N ASP A 2 -34.59 52.60 -5.85
CA ASP A 2 -33.79 52.70 -7.07
C ASP A 2 -33.30 51.34 -7.53
N SER A 3 -33.71 50.95 -8.74
CA SER A 3 -33.32 49.71 -9.43
C SER A 3 -31.80 49.49 -9.44
N THR A 4 -31.02 50.57 -9.47
CA THR A 4 -29.55 50.57 -9.41
C THR A 4 -28.99 49.92 -8.15
N VAL A 5 -29.61 50.14 -6.98
CA VAL A 5 -29.15 49.56 -5.71
C VAL A 5 -29.41 48.06 -5.68
N VAL A 6 -30.54 47.62 -6.24
CA VAL A 6 -30.90 46.20 -6.32
C VAL A 6 -29.96 45.46 -7.27
N VAL A 7 -29.62 46.05 -8.41
CA VAL A 7 -28.66 45.47 -9.37
C VAL A 7 -27.26 45.38 -8.77
N ALA A 8 -26.80 46.44 -8.08
CA ALA A 8 -25.51 46.43 -7.39
C ALA A 8 -25.45 45.36 -6.28
N ALA A 9 -26.52 45.23 -5.48
CA ALA A 9 -26.62 44.20 -4.43
C ALA A 9 -26.62 42.78 -5.01
N MET A 10 -27.33 42.54 -6.12
CA MET A 10 -27.31 41.25 -6.82
C MET A 10 -25.95 40.92 -7.42
N GLY A 11 -25.24 41.90 -7.99
CA GLY A 11 -23.87 41.73 -8.51
C GLY A 11 -22.85 41.41 -7.40
N PHE A 12 -23.02 42.01 -6.22
CA PHE A 12 -22.19 41.69 -5.06
C PHE A 12 -22.47 40.28 -4.52
N ALA A 13 -23.75 39.91 -4.38
CA ALA A 13 -24.15 38.58 -3.92
C ALA A 13 -23.68 37.46 -4.87
N SER A 14 -23.75 37.68 -6.18
CA SER A 14 -23.27 36.71 -7.18
C SER A 14 -21.76 36.54 -7.13
N THR A 15 -21.01 37.62 -6.90
CA THR A 15 -19.55 37.57 -6.73
C THR A 15 -19.15 36.79 -5.47
N LEU A 16 -19.83 37.05 -4.34
CA LEU A 16 -19.60 36.30 -3.09
C LEU A 16 -19.91 34.80 -3.25
N LEU A 17 -21.01 34.47 -3.93
CA LEU A 17 -21.35 33.07 -4.24
C LEU A 17 -20.30 32.44 -5.16
N GLY A 18 -19.83 33.15 -6.18
CA GLY A 18 -18.76 32.68 -7.06
C GLY A 18 -17.46 32.39 -6.32
N VAL A 19 -17.03 33.29 -5.44
CA VAL A 19 -15.84 33.11 -4.58
C VAL A 19 -16.02 31.93 -3.63
N TRP A 20 -17.19 31.83 -2.99
CA TRP A 20 -17.50 30.73 -2.07
C TRP A 20 -17.49 29.37 -2.79
N LEU A 21 -18.12 29.29 -3.96
CA LEU A 21 -18.15 28.07 -4.77
C LEU A 21 -16.72 27.70 -5.20
N ALA A 22 -15.96 28.64 -5.77
CA ALA A 22 -14.58 28.41 -6.19
C ALA A 22 -13.71 27.93 -5.02
N ALA A 23 -13.82 28.56 -3.85
CA ALA A 23 -13.10 28.14 -2.65
C ALA A 23 -13.52 26.74 -2.17
N TYR A 24 -14.80 26.40 -2.25
CA TYR A 24 -15.32 25.07 -1.92
C TYR A 24 -14.74 23.99 -2.85
N TRP A 25 -14.80 24.20 -4.16
CA TRP A 25 -14.24 23.28 -5.16
C TRP A 25 -12.72 23.14 -5.03
N GLN A 26 -12.00 24.24 -4.78
CA GLN A 26 -10.56 24.22 -4.60
C GLN A 26 -10.15 23.45 -3.33
N ARG A 27 -10.87 23.61 -2.22
CA ARG A 27 -10.63 22.82 -0.99
C ARG A 27 -10.87 21.34 -1.21
N ARG A 28 -11.92 20.99 -1.96
CA ARG A 28 -12.24 19.60 -2.31
C ARG A 28 -11.13 18.98 -3.17
N SER A 29 -10.73 19.65 -4.25
CA SER A 29 -9.64 19.20 -5.12
C SER A 29 -8.32 19.00 -4.36
N ASN A 30 -7.94 19.97 -3.51
CA ASN A 30 -6.74 19.86 -2.67
C ASN A 30 -6.80 18.69 -1.67
N ARG A 31 -7.99 18.29 -1.22
CA ARG A 31 -8.15 17.12 -0.36
C ARG A 31 -7.99 15.83 -1.17
N GLU A 32 -8.60 15.74 -2.34
CA GLU A 32 -8.51 14.58 -3.23
C GLU A 32 -7.06 14.31 -3.66
N ILE A 33 -6.31 15.36 -4.06
CA ILE A 33 -4.89 15.25 -4.40
C ILE A 33 -4.06 14.72 -3.22
N ARG A 34 -4.29 15.25 -2.00
CA ARG A 34 -3.56 14.80 -0.80
C ARG A 34 -3.86 13.36 -0.43
N ILE A 35 -5.10 12.91 -0.58
CA ILE A 35 -5.47 11.51 -0.34
C ILE A 35 -4.81 10.61 -1.39
N LEU A 36 -4.82 11.02 -2.66
CA LEU A 36 -4.19 10.25 -3.73
C LEU A 36 -2.69 10.12 -3.51
N ASP A 37 -1.99 11.21 -3.18
CA ASP A 37 -0.56 11.20 -2.86
C ASP A 37 -0.25 10.28 -1.67
N ALA A 38 -1.05 10.37 -0.60
CA ALA A 38 -0.92 9.48 0.55
C ALA A 38 -1.13 8.00 0.19
N LYS A 39 -2.14 7.68 -0.64
CA LYS A 39 -2.39 6.32 -1.13
C LYS A 39 -1.20 5.80 -1.93
N VAL A 40 -0.68 6.58 -2.89
CA VAL A 40 0.48 6.19 -3.71
C VAL A 40 1.68 5.87 -2.83
N ARG A 41 1.98 6.75 -1.86
CA ARG A 41 3.09 6.55 -0.94
C ARG A 41 2.92 5.28 -0.10
N VAL A 42 1.76 5.12 0.54
CA VAL A 42 1.52 3.98 1.43
C VAL A 42 1.50 2.65 0.66
N TYR A 43 0.94 2.62 -0.55
CA TYR A 43 1.00 1.43 -1.40
C TYR A 43 2.42 1.11 -1.86
N GLY A 44 3.23 2.13 -2.19
CA GLY A 44 4.65 1.96 -2.49
C GLY A 44 5.46 1.44 -1.31
N ASP A 45 5.25 2.00 -0.11
CA ASP A 45 5.89 1.57 1.13
C ASP A 45 5.50 0.12 1.49
N CYS A 46 4.22 -0.23 1.29
CA CYS A 46 3.74 -1.60 1.49
C CYS A 46 4.38 -2.58 0.50
N ALA A 47 4.46 -2.22 -0.79
CA ALA A 47 5.12 -3.06 -1.79
C ALA A 47 6.60 -3.29 -1.44
N THR A 48 7.31 -2.24 -1.04
CA THR A 48 8.72 -2.31 -0.63
C THR A 48 8.88 -3.24 0.57
N ALA A 49 8.05 -3.08 1.60
CA ALA A 49 8.08 -3.96 2.77
C ALA A 49 7.84 -5.43 2.41
N MET A 50 6.95 -5.72 1.46
CA MET A 50 6.68 -7.09 0.99
C MET A 50 7.90 -7.70 0.32
N TYR A 51 8.57 -6.97 -0.57
CA TYR A 51 9.80 -7.45 -1.21
C TYR A 51 10.92 -7.67 -0.19
N ASP A 52 11.07 -6.78 0.78
CA ASP A 52 12.06 -6.95 1.85
C ASP A 52 11.78 -8.20 2.70
N TYR A 53 10.50 -8.47 2.99
CA TYR A 53 10.11 -9.65 3.76
C TYR A 53 10.30 -10.95 2.96
N GLU A 54 9.93 -10.94 1.67
CA GLU A 54 10.18 -12.06 0.76
C GLU A 54 11.67 -12.37 0.71
N ARG A 55 12.51 -11.37 0.39
CA ARG A 55 13.96 -11.52 0.29
C ARG A 55 14.58 -12.06 1.58
N ALA A 56 14.22 -11.48 2.72
CA ALA A 56 14.73 -11.91 4.03
C ALA A 56 14.32 -13.36 4.35
N THR A 57 13.07 -13.73 4.03
CA THR A 57 12.57 -15.09 4.24
C THR A 57 13.22 -16.08 3.30
N TYR A 58 13.35 -15.73 2.01
CA TYR A 58 14.03 -16.55 1.01
C TYR A 58 15.47 -16.83 1.41
N ASN A 59 16.24 -15.79 1.76
CA ASN A 59 17.63 -15.94 2.19
C ASN A 59 17.75 -16.83 3.43
N ARG A 60 16.91 -16.60 4.43
CA ARG A 60 16.85 -17.45 5.63
C ARG A 60 16.59 -18.92 5.28
N VAL A 61 15.60 -19.19 4.43
CA VAL A 61 15.21 -20.55 4.08
C VAL A 61 16.27 -21.21 3.21
N LYS A 62 16.85 -20.48 2.25
CA LYS A 62 17.97 -20.93 1.43
C LYS A 62 19.16 -21.33 2.30
N THR A 63 19.57 -20.47 3.24
CA THR A 63 20.67 -20.77 4.18
C THR A 63 20.36 -22.00 5.02
N ARG A 64 19.13 -22.14 5.54
CA ARG A 64 18.72 -23.35 6.29
C ARG A 64 18.87 -24.63 5.47
N LEU A 65 18.57 -24.59 4.17
CA LEU A 65 18.61 -25.74 3.26
C LEU A 65 20.04 -26.06 2.78
N GLU A 66 20.86 -25.06 2.48
CA GLU A 66 22.23 -25.24 1.96
C GLU A 66 23.26 -25.47 3.07
N SER A 67 23.12 -24.76 4.19
CA SER A 67 24.11 -24.72 5.28
C SER A 67 23.42 -24.81 6.65
N PRO A 68 22.96 -26.01 7.08
CA PRO A 68 22.20 -26.16 8.32
C PRO A 68 22.96 -25.69 9.58
N ALA A 69 24.29 -25.75 9.57
CA ALA A 69 25.17 -25.36 10.67
C ALA A 69 25.65 -23.90 10.61
N ASP A 70 25.07 -23.07 9.73
CA ASP A 70 25.48 -21.66 9.58
C ASP A 70 25.25 -20.85 10.89
N PRO A 71 26.31 -20.25 11.46
CA PRO A 71 26.21 -19.45 12.69
C PRO A 71 25.37 -18.17 12.51
N GLY A 72 25.22 -17.63 11.29
CA GLY A 72 24.44 -16.44 10.97
C GLY A 72 22.92 -16.67 10.88
N ARG A 73 22.44 -17.89 11.11
CA ARG A 73 21.01 -18.24 11.03
C ARG A 73 20.11 -17.41 11.94
N GLU A 74 20.58 -17.07 13.14
CA GLU A 74 19.77 -16.30 14.08
C GLU A 74 19.58 -14.86 13.61
N GLU A 75 20.62 -14.25 13.04
CA GLU A 75 20.53 -12.91 12.45
C GLU A 75 19.53 -12.88 11.28
N LEU A 76 19.59 -13.87 10.38
CA LEU A 76 18.64 -14.02 9.27
C LEU A 76 17.20 -14.22 9.76
N ARG A 77 17.02 -14.97 10.86
CA ARG A 77 15.72 -15.14 11.51
C ARG A 77 15.19 -13.83 12.07
N GLN A 78 16.02 -13.05 12.75
CA GLN A 78 15.64 -11.74 13.28
C GLN A 78 15.35 -10.71 12.18
N GLU A 79 16.11 -10.72 11.08
CA GLU A 79 15.82 -9.90 9.91
C GLU A 79 14.43 -10.22 9.34
N ALA A 80 14.14 -11.51 9.08
CA ALA A 80 12.84 -11.92 8.57
C ALA A 80 11.69 -11.53 9.52
N TYR A 81 11.88 -11.61 10.85
CA TYR A 81 10.88 -11.14 11.81
C TYR A 81 10.65 -9.63 11.77
N ARG A 82 11.73 -8.84 11.68
CA ARG A 82 11.64 -7.38 11.55
C ARG A 82 10.90 -6.99 10.27
N CYS A 83 11.21 -7.64 9.14
CA CYS A 83 10.52 -7.39 7.88
C CYS A 83 9.04 -7.78 7.93
N ASN A 84 8.68 -8.93 8.53
CA ASN A 84 7.27 -9.31 8.73
C ASN A 84 6.49 -8.28 9.56
N ALA A 85 7.09 -7.76 10.63
CA ALA A 85 6.47 -6.71 11.45
C ALA A 85 6.23 -5.43 10.64
N ARG A 86 7.20 -5.01 9.82
CA ARG A 86 7.06 -3.87 8.90
C ARG A 86 5.93 -4.08 7.90
N VAL A 87 5.88 -5.26 7.28
CA VAL A 87 4.79 -5.63 6.35
C VAL A 87 3.44 -5.52 7.03
N ARG A 88 3.26 -6.10 8.23
CA ARG A 88 1.98 -6.02 8.96
C ARG A 88 1.55 -4.57 9.22
N SER A 89 2.49 -3.72 9.60
CA SER A 89 2.24 -2.28 9.80
C SER A 89 1.82 -1.62 8.48
N ALA A 90 2.55 -1.88 7.40
CA ALA A 90 2.27 -1.29 6.09
C ALA A 90 0.91 -1.75 5.50
N ILE A 91 0.54 -3.02 5.68
CA ILE A 91 -0.80 -3.53 5.34
C ILE A 91 -1.88 -2.76 6.12
N GLY A 92 -1.68 -2.55 7.42
CA GLY A 92 -2.61 -1.78 8.25
C GLY A 92 -2.78 -0.33 7.77
N GLN A 93 -1.68 0.33 7.39
CA GLN A 93 -1.72 1.67 6.80
C GLN A 93 -2.44 1.69 5.46
N ALA A 94 -2.17 0.69 4.59
CA ALA A 94 -2.85 0.55 3.30
C ALA A 94 -4.35 0.34 3.49
N ALA A 95 -4.76 -0.47 4.48
CA ALA A 95 -6.17 -0.72 4.80
C ALA A 95 -6.91 0.54 5.27
N ILE A 96 -6.25 1.43 6.03
CA ILE A 96 -6.85 2.69 6.48
C ILE A 96 -7.16 3.63 5.31
N LEU A 97 -6.30 3.65 4.29
CA LEU A 97 -6.44 4.56 3.16
C LEU A 97 -7.21 3.97 2.00
N SER A 98 -7.28 2.64 1.89
CA SER A 98 -7.95 1.96 0.79
C SER A 98 -9.45 2.15 0.84
N SER A 99 -10.05 2.26 -0.35
CA SER A 99 -11.50 2.18 -0.54
C SER A 99 -11.96 0.76 -0.88
N SER A 100 -11.04 -0.20 -0.97
CA SER A 100 -11.30 -1.58 -1.38
C SER A 100 -11.24 -2.53 -0.20
N ASP A 101 -12.40 -3.05 0.20
CA ASP A 101 -12.53 -4.03 1.30
C ASP A 101 -11.69 -5.30 1.05
N SER A 102 -11.45 -5.67 -0.23
CA SER A 102 -10.67 -6.86 -0.58
C SER A 102 -9.15 -6.62 -0.61
N LEU A 103 -8.68 -5.37 -0.67
CA LEU A 103 -7.25 -5.10 -0.88
C LEU A 103 -6.41 -5.56 0.33
N GLN A 104 -6.93 -5.33 1.53
CA GLN A 104 -6.28 -5.79 2.75
C GLN A 104 -6.12 -7.32 2.75
N ALA A 105 -7.18 -8.06 2.40
CA ALA A 105 -7.16 -9.51 2.34
C ALA A 105 -6.18 -10.04 1.28
N GLU A 106 -6.11 -9.39 0.12
CA GLU A 106 -5.15 -9.73 -0.95
C GLU A 106 -3.71 -9.47 -0.49
N LEU A 107 -3.43 -8.35 0.18
CA LEU A 107 -2.10 -8.06 0.74
C LEU A 107 -1.72 -9.05 1.86
N ASP A 108 -2.66 -9.40 2.73
CA ASP A 108 -2.42 -10.43 3.75
C ASP A 108 -2.15 -11.81 3.13
N SER A 109 -2.79 -12.13 2.00
CA SER A 109 -2.52 -13.34 1.23
C SER A 109 -1.08 -13.38 0.70
N VAL A 110 -0.56 -12.26 0.19
CA VAL A 110 0.87 -12.15 -0.19
C VAL A 110 1.77 -12.44 1.01
N ARG A 111 1.50 -11.81 2.16
CA ARG A 111 2.27 -12.01 3.38
C ARG A 111 2.25 -13.48 3.84
N GLN A 112 1.09 -14.15 3.72
CA GLN A 112 0.97 -15.57 4.03
C GLN A 112 1.77 -16.44 3.06
N ALA A 113 1.73 -16.14 1.75
CA ALA A 113 2.52 -16.85 0.74
C ALA A 113 4.04 -16.73 1.02
N VAL A 114 4.53 -15.56 1.44
CA VAL A 114 5.92 -15.41 1.92
C VAL A 114 6.16 -16.27 3.16
N GLY A 115 5.21 -16.29 4.10
CA GLY A 115 5.27 -17.15 5.28
C GLY A 115 5.39 -18.64 4.95
N ASP A 116 4.70 -19.11 3.91
CA ASP A 116 4.71 -20.50 3.46
C ASP A 116 6.07 -20.96 2.92
N LEU A 117 6.94 -20.03 2.48
CA LEU A 117 8.33 -20.35 2.15
C LEU A 117 9.08 -21.01 3.31
N ASN A 118 8.69 -20.74 4.57
CA ASN A 118 9.32 -21.37 5.73
C ASN A 118 9.07 -22.89 5.80
N LYS A 119 8.07 -23.41 5.10
CA LYS A 119 7.64 -24.82 5.14
C LYS A 119 8.26 -25.69 4.04
N VAL A 120 8.92 -25.10 3.05
CA VAL A 120 9.51 -25.85 1.93
C VAL A 120 10.70 -26.70 2.39
N GLU A 121 10.91 -27.85 1.74
CA GLU A 121 11.95 -28.82 2.14
C GLU A 121 13.10 -28.92 1.14
N SER A 122 12.96 -28.28 -0.04
CA SER A 122 13.97 -28.31 -1.09
C SER A 122 14.21 -26.93 -1.71
N ILE A 123 15.39 -26.74 -2.29
CA ILE A 123 15.73 -25.51 -3.05
C ILE A 123 14.83 -25.35 -4.27
N ARG A 124 14.38 -26.45 -4.88
CA ARG A 124 13.45 -26.42 -6.00
C ARG A 124 12.10 -25.84 -5.57
N ASP A 125 11.56 -26.31 -4.46
CA ASP A 125 10.27 -25.82 -3.94
C ASP A 125 10.39 -24.38 -3.45
N LEU A 126 11.54 -23.99 -2.92
CA LEU A 126 11.82 -22.60 -2.55
C LEU A 126 11.75 -21.66 -3.77
N LYS A 127 12.35 -22.05 -4.91
CA LYS A 127 12.28 -21.26 -6.16
C LYS A 127 10.85 -21.17 -6.70
N PHE A 128 10.12 -22.28 -6.70
CA PHE A 128 8.71 -22.28 -7.13
C PHE A 128 7.84 -21.42 -6.21
N GLY A 129 8.06 -21.50 -4.90
CA GLY A 129 7.39 -20.65 -3.92
C GLY A 129 7.69 -19.17 -4.12
N HIS A 130 8.95 -18.82 -4.40
CA HIS A 130 9.36 -17.46 -4.73
C HIS A 130 8.58 -16.91 -5.92
N GLU A 131 8.55 -17.62 -7.05
CA GLU A 131 7.78 -17.20 -8.24
C GLU A 131 6.29 -16.99 -7.91
N ARG A 132 5.69 -17.93 -7.17
CA ARG A 132 4.30 -17.82 -6.71
C ARG A 132 4.05 -16.58 -5.86
N VAL A 133 4.98 -16.19 -4.99
CA VAL A 133 4.85 -14.95 -4.19
C VAL A 133 4.77 -13.73 -5.11
N TYR A 134 5.61 -13.67 -6.15
CA TYR A 134 5.59 -12.56 -7.12
C TYR A 134 4.26 -12.50 -7.88
N ASP A 135 3.70 -13.65 -8.28
CA ASP A 135 2.40 -13.69 -8.95
C ASP A 135 1.26 -13.17 -8.06
N VAL A 136 1.22 -13.60 -6.80
CA VAL A 136 0.20 -13.13 -5.85
C VAL A 136 0.38 -11.64 -5.56
N LEU A 137 1.63 -11.17 -5.41
CA LEU A 137 1.94 -9.76 -5.22
C LEU A 137 1.55 -8.91 -6.42
N ALA A 138 1.80 -9.37 -7.65
CA ALA A 138 1.39 -8.68 -8.86
C ALA A 138 -0.14 -8.49 -8.90
N GLY A 139 -0.92 -9.49 -8.48
CA GLY A 139 -2.37 -9.39 -8.33
C GLY A 139 -2.78 -8.30 -7.32
N ALA A 140 -2.20 -8.31 -6.12
CA ALA A 140 -2.49 -7.31 -5.09
C ALA A 140 -2.09 -5.88 -5.52
N LEU A 141 -0.97 -5.72 -6.24
CA LEU A 141 -0.54 -4.43 -6.78
C LEU A 141 -1.45 -3.93 -7.91
N ALA A 142 -1.97 -4.83 -8.74
CA ALA A 142 -2.98 -4.48 -9.74
C ALA A 142 -4.26 -3.96 -9.09
N ARG A 143 -4.69 -4.58 -7.97
CA ARG A 143 -5.81 -4.10 -7.17
C ARG A 143 -5.52 -2.74 -6.54
N ALA A 144 -4.35 -2.56 -5.92
CA ALA A 144 -3.93 -1.26 -5.38
C ALA A 144 -3.94 -0.18 -6.46
N ARG A 145 -3.49 -0.49 -7.69
CA ARG A 145 -3.56 0.43 -8.82
C ARG A 145 -5.00 0.75 -9.25
N SER A 146 -5.92 -0.21 -9.19
CA SER A 146 -7.33 0.07 -9.45
C SER A 146 -7.94 0.99 -8.40
N ASP A 147 -7.53 0.87 -7.12
CA ASP A 147 -7.99 1.73 -6.03
C ASP A 147 -7.47 3.19 -6.12
N LEU A 148 -6.42 3.42 -6.91
CA LEU A 148 -5.91 4.77 -7.24
C LEU A 148 -6.69 5.44 -8.37
N LYS A 149 -7.44 4.68 -9.16
CA LYS A 149 -8.31 5.21 -10.21
C LYS A 149 -9.63 5.60 -9.57
N VAL A 150 -9.68 6.82 -9.02
CA VAL A 150 -10.92 7.49 -8.60
C VAL A 150 -11.81 7.71 -9.81
#